data_AF-A0A970SYQ6-F1
#
_entry.id   AF-A0A970SYQ6-F1
#
_cell.length_a   1.000
_cell.length_b   1.000
_cell.length_c   1.000
_cell.angle_alpha   90.00
_cell.angle_beta   90.00
_cell.angle_gamma   90.00
#
_symmetry.space_group_name_H-M   'P 1'
#
loop_
_entity.id
_entity.type
_entity.pdbx_description
1 polymer ?
#
loop_
_entity_poly.entity_id
_entity_poly.type
_entity_poly.pdbx_seq_one_letter_code
_entity_poly.pdbx_strand_id
1 'polypeptide(L)'
;MKHELYDLAILGCGPAGLSAAVNATIRNKKVIVIGAEVCSPPLHKAQKIDNYLGLPDTSGSDLLDRFMQHALQRNIEIINNKATSINDLEGLFNILIGDEVITSRTIVIATGIPYRPTLPREDYFLGKGLGYCATCDGPMYRGKDVIIIGHSTEAEGEANFTAEICKQVYYLPLYKAVGNLDPSIRILNSKPAGIVGEEFVLGLQLKDGSTIDAEGLFVLGGETAPDRL
;
A
#
# COMPACT_ATOMS: atom_id res chain seq x y z
N MET A 1 -24.60 25.99 7.57
CA MET A 1 -23.27 25.95 6.90
C MET A 1 -23.52 25.60 5.44
N LYS A 2 -22.75 26.16 4.50
CA LYS A 2 -23.09 26.09 3.06
C LYS A 2 -23.13 24.62 2.61
N HIS A 3 -24.32 24.16 2.18
CA HIS A 3 -24.45 22.95 1.37
C HIS A 3 -23.77 23.23 0.02
N GLU A 4 -22.49 22.96 -0.03
CA GLU A 4 -21.67 23.25 -1.19
C GLU A 4 -21.63 22.01 -2.08
N LEU A 5 -22.26 22.11 -3.25
CA LEU A 5 -22.28 21.04 -4.23
C LEU A 5 -20.95 20.96 -4.97
N TYR A 6 -20.29 19.81 -4.89
CA TYR A 6 -19.07 19.50 -5.65
C TYR A 6 -19.41 18.81 -6.98
N ASP A 7 -18.56 19.01 -7.99
CA ASP A 7 -18.63 18.22 -9.21
C ASP A 7 -18.07 16.81 -8.97
N LEU A 8 -17.01 16.72 -8.16
CA LEU A 8 -16.31 15.49 -7.86
C LEU A 8 -15.80 15.48 -6.41
N ALA A 9 -16.15 14.44 -5.67
CA ALA A 9 -15.55 14.11 -4.38
C ALA A 9 -14.63 12.89 -4.54
N ILE A 10 -13.42 12.98 -4.00
CA ILE A 10 -12.39 11.95 -4.12
C ILE A 10 -12.13 11.38 -2.73
N LEU A 11 -12.36 10.08 -2.57
CA LEU A 11 -12.18 9.38 -1.30
C LEU A 11 -10.79 8.75 -1.28
N GLY A 12 -9.86 9.40 -0.61
CA GLY A 12 -8.45 9.02 -0.50
C GLY A 12 -7.52 10.06 -1.09
N CYS A 13 -6.48 10.43 -0.36
CA CYS A 13 -5.47 11.41 -0.79
C CYS A 13 -4.11 10.78 -1.13
N GLY A 14 -4.08 9.48 -1.44
CA GLY A 14 -2.90 8.84 -2.03
C GLY A 14 -2.64 9.28 -3.49
N PRO A 15 -1.63 8.69 -4.17
CA PRO A 15 -1.24 9.11 -5.52
C PRO A 15 -2.39 9.08 -6.54
N ALA A 16 -3.26 8.07 -6.46
CA ALA A 16 -4.44 7.95 -7.33
C ALA A 16 -5.43 9.12 -7.11
N GLY A 17 -5.74 9.44 -5.85
CA GLY A 17 -6.67 10.51 -5.50
C GLY A 17 -6.12 11.88 -5.86
N LEU A 18 -4.84 12.16 -5.56
CA LEU A 18 -4.20 13.42 -5.91
C LEU A 18 -4.08 13.61 -7.43
N SER A 19 -3.76 12.55 -8.17
CA SER A 19 -3.72 12.59 -9.65
C SER A 19 -5.10 12.87 -10.24
N ALA A 20 -6.15 12.23 -9.72
CA ALA A 20 -7.52 12.49 -10.11
C ALA A 20 -7.93 13.95 -9.81
N ALA A 21 -7.56 14.46 -8.64
CA ALA A 21 -7.85 15.82 -8.23
C ALA A 21 -7.21 16.85 -9.16
N VAL A 22 -5.91 16.71 -9.45
CA VAL A 22 -5.19 17.56 -10.40
C VAL A 22 -5.87 17.55 -11.77
N ASN A 23 -6.23 16.38 -12.28
CA ASN A 23 -6.86 16.24 -13.59
C ASN A 23 -8.27 16.85 -13.65
N ALA A 24 -9.05 16.69 -12.59
CA ALA A 24 -10.40 17.26 -12.51
C ALA A 24 -10.34 18.79 -12.37
N THR A 25 -9.45 19.32 -11.54
CA THR A 25 -9.23 20.77 -11.38
C THR A 25 -8.77 21.43 -12.67
N ILE A 26 -7.88 20.80 -13.45
CA ILE A 26 -7.48 21.30 -14.79
C ILE A 26 -8.67 21.44 -15.74
N ARG A 27 -9.71 20.62 -15.57
CA ARG A 27 -10.95 20.65 -16.36
C ARG A 27 -12.02 21.55 -15.74
N ASN A 28 -11.61 22.48 -14.87
CA ASN A 28 -12.47 23.44 -14.17
C ASN A 28 -13.60 22.77 -13.39
N LYS A 29 -13.34 21.59 -12.81
CA LYS A 29 -14.28 20.95 -11.89
C LYS A 29 -14.04 21.43 -10.47
N LYS A 30 -15.12 21.57 -9.72
CA LYS A 30 -15.06 21.80 -8.28
C LYS A 30 -14.82 20.47 -7.57
N VAL A 31 -13.62 20.33 -7.00
CA VAL A 31 -13.12 19.07 -6.45
C VAL A 31 -12.90 19.19 -4.95
N ILE A 32 -13.22 18.13 -4.23
CA ILE A 32 -12.81 17.94 -2.84
C ILE A 32 -12.15 16.58 -2.67
N VAL A 33 -11.04 16.55 -1.94
CA VAL A 33 -10.34 15.31 -1.58
C VAL A 33 -10.53 15.07 -0.09
N ILE A 34 -10.89 13.84 0.28
CA ILE A 34 -11.14 13.44 1.67
C ILE A 34 -10.14 12.34 1.99
N GLY A 35 -9.29 12.53 2.99
CA GLY A 35 -8.30 11.53 3.35
C GLY A 35 -7.74 11.71 4.75
N ALA A 36 -6.94 10.74 5.19
CA ALA A 36 -6.32 10.77 6.50
C ALA A 36 -5.18 11.80 6.58
N GLU A 37 -4.78 12.14 7.80
CA GLU A 37 -3.69 13.10 8.10
C GLU A 37 -2.41 12.79 7.33
N VAL A 38 -2.02 11.52 7.33
CA VAL A 38 -0.98 11.01 6.44
C VAL A 38 -1.69 10.39 5.24
N CYS A 39 -1.61 11.08 4.10
CA CYS A 39 -2.40 10.77 2.91
C CYS A 39 -2.13 9.40 2.28
N SER A 40 -0.93 8.87 2.44
CA SER A 40 -0.59 7.51 2.05
C SER A 40 0.49 6.95 2.98
N PRO A 41 0.11 6.31 4.11
CA PRO A 41 1.08 5.78 5.05
C PRO A 41 2.05 4.74 4.45
N PRO A 42 1.62 3.80 3.57
CA PRO A 42 2.55 2.88 2.91
C PRO A 42 3.59 3.60 2.06
N LEU A 43 3.16 4.58 1.26
CA LEU A 43 4.07 5.39 0.46
C LEU A 43 5.03 6.17 1.36
N HIS A 44 4.52 6.89 2.36
CA HIS A 44 5.34 7.70 3.27
C HIS A 44 6.43 6.89 3.98
N LYS A 45 6.20 5.60 4.27
CA LYS A 45 7.17 4.72 4.92
C LYS A 45 8.24 4.15 3.98
N ALA A 46 8.01 4.18 2.67
CA ALA A 46 8.96 3.64 1.69
C ALA A 46 10.29 4.41 1.74
N GLN A 47 11.39 3.70 2.03
CA GLN A 47 12.71 4.34 2.18
C GLN A 47 13.30 4.77 0.84
N LYS A 48 13.02 4.01 -0.23
CA LYS A 48 13.51 4.27 -1.56
C LYS A 48 12.46 3.89 -2.59
N ILE A 49 12.33 4.70 -3.64
CA ILE A 49 11.47 4.51 -4.79
C ILE A 49 12.31 4.85 -6.02
N ASP A 50 12.47 3.87 -6.89
CA ASP A 50 13.28 4.00 -8.11
C ASP A 50 12.50 3.60 -9.37
N ASN A 51 11.20 3.35 -9.21
CA ASN A 51 10.28 2.92 -10.27
C ASN A 51 9.22 3.96 -10.60
N TYR A 52 9.35 5.22 -10.14
CA TYR A 52 8.48 6.32 -10.53
C TYR A 52 9.12 7.12 -11.67
N LEU A 53 8.62 6.95 -12.89
CA LEU A 53 9.18 7.59 -14.08
C LEU A 53 9.32 9.12 -13.90
N GLY A 54 10.54 9.63 -14.09
CA GLY A 54 10.88 11.05 -13.95
C GLY A 54 11.31 11.48 -12.55
N LEU A 55 11.18 10.61 -11.54
CA LEU A 55 11.62 10.84 -10.15
C LEU A 55 12.38 9.61 -9.63
N PRO A 56 13.58 9.30 -10.18
CA PRO A 56 14.43 8.23 -9.66
C PRO A 56 15.03 8.60 -8.30
N ASP A 57 15.49 7.58 -7.56
CA ASP A 57 16.19 7.72 -6.28
C ASP A 57 15.51 8.67 -5.26
N THR A 58 14.18 8.56 -5.13
CA THR A 58 13.40 9.37 -4.18
C THR A 58 12.98 8.54 -2.97
N SER A 59 12.85 9.17 -1.79
CA SER A 59 12.13 8.53 -0.69
C SER A 59 10.62 8.63 -0.91
N GLY A 60 9.86 7.79 -0.22
CA GLY A 60 8.41 7.83 -0.27
C GLY A 60 7.80 9.05 0.40
N SER A 61 8.42 9.56 1.46
CA SER A 61 8.05 10.85 2.07
C SER A 61 8.28 12.01 1.09
N ASP A 62 9.44 12.06 0.44
CA ASP A 62 9.74 13.13 -0.53
C ASP A 62 8.79 13.09 -1.73
N LEU A 63 8.44 11.88 -2.19
CA LEU A 63 7.50 11.71 -3.29
C LEU A 63 6.09 12.17 -2.90
N LEU A 64 5.62 11.80 -1.71
CA LEU A 64 4.33 12.25 -1.21
C LEU A 64 4.30 13.78 -1.02
N ASP A 65 5.36 14.38 -0.50
CA ASP A 65 5.48 15.83 -0.34
C ASP A 65 5.38 16.57 -1.68
N ARG A 66 6.02 16.04 -2.73
CA ARG A 66 5.89 16.58 -4.10
C ARG A 66 4.44 16.51 -4.60
N PHE A 67 3.72 15.42 -4.31
CA PHE A 67 2.30 15.31 -4.69
C PHE A 67 1.44 16.33 -3.94
N MET A 68 1.66 16.48 -2.63
CA MET A 68 0.94 17.45 -1.80
C MET A 68 1.21 18.89 -2.23
N GLN A 69 2.47 19.23 -2.56
CA GLN A 69 2.84 20.53 -3.10
C GLN A 69 2.15 20.81 -4.44
N HIS A 70 2.09 19.83 -5.35
CA HIS A 70 1.39 20.01 -6.61
C HIS A 70 -0.12 20.25 -6.40
N ALA A 71 -0.73 19.53 -5.45
CA ALA A 71 -2.13 19.74 -5.10
C ALA A 71 -2.38 21.15 -4.52
N LEU A 72 -1.50 21.60 -3.62
CA LEU A 72 -1.55 22.93 -3.02
C LEU A 72 -1.42 24.04 -4.07
N GLN A 73 -0.49 23.92 -5.02
CA GLN A 73 -0.29 24.87 -6.12
C GLN A 73 -1.53 25.02 -7.02
N ARG A 74 -2.41 24.02 -7.02
CA ARG A 74 -3.68 24.01 -7.76
C ARG A 74 -4.88 24.41 -6.90
N ASN A 75 -4.66 24.85 -5.66
CA ASN A 75 -5.71 25.16 -4.69
C ASN A 75 -6.70 24.01 -4.51
N ILE A 76 -6.22 22.76 -4.55
CA ILE A 76 -7.06 21.59 -4.29
C ILE A 76 -7.32 21.50 -2.79
N GLU A 77 -8.61 21.48 -2.43
CA GLU A 77 -9.05 21.32 -1.06
C GLU A 77 -8.90 19.85 -0.63
N ILE A 78 -8.21 19.64 0.50
CA ILE A 78 -8.02 18.33 1.12
C ILE A 78 -8.55 18.42 2.54
N ILE A 79 -9.61 17.67 2.84
CA ILE A 79 -10.15 17.52 4.19
C ILE A 79 -9.48 16.33 4.85
N ASN A 80 -8.82 16.59 5.99
CA ASN A 80 -8.27 15.58 6.86
C ASN A 80 -9.39 14.94 7.69
N ASN A 81 -10.08 13.95 7.13
CA ASN A 81 -11.12 13.18 7.79
C ASN A 81 -11.42 11.90 6.99
N LYS A 82 -12.32 11.06 7.48
CA LYS A 82 -12.74 9.81 6.82
C LYS A 82 -14.18 9.90 6.38
N ALA A 83 -14.44 9.53 5.13
CA ALA A 83 -15.79 9.23 4.69
C ALA A 83 -16.25 7.93 5.35
N THR A 84 -17.36 7.99 6.08
CA THR A 84 -17.91 6.84 6.83
C THR A 84 -19.15 6.23 6.17
N SER A 85 -19.85 6.99 5.34
CA SER A 85 -21.03 6.54 4.60
C SER A 85 -21.20 7.33 3.31
N ILE A 86 -21.74 6.68 2.29
CA ILE A 86 -22.10 7.28 1.01
C ILE A 86 -23.53 6.84 0.71
N ASN A 87 -24.42 7.80 0.45
CA ASN A 87 -25.79 7.54 0.05
C ASN A 87 -26.08 8.23 -1.28
N ASP A 88 -26.66 7.51 -2.23
CA ASP A 88 -27.25 8.11 -3.42
C ASP A 88 -28.63 8.68 -3.04
N LEU A 89 -28.82 9.97 -3.31
CA LEU A 89 -30.11 10.64 -3.16
C LEU A 89 -30.33 11.55 -4.37
N GLU A 90 -31.38 11.24 -5.13
CA GLU A 90 -31.82 12.05 -6.28
C GLU A 90 -30.73 12.30 -7.34
N GLY A 91 -29.84 11.31 -7.55
CA GLY A 91 -28.75 11.41 -8.53
C GLY A 91 -27.56 12.25 -8.06
N LEU A 92 -27.44 12.48 -6.74
CA LEU A 92 -26.29 13.06 -6.06
C LEU A 92 -25.78 12.09 -4.99
N PHE A 93 -24.49 12.18 -4.68
CA PHE A 93 -23.86 11.44 -3.59
C PHE A 93 -23.75 12.31 -2.35
N ASN A 94 -24.35 11.87 -1.26
CA ASN A 94 -24.18 12.44 0.08
C ASN A 94 -23.16 11.61 0.86
N ILE A 95 -22.07 12.25 1.25
CA ILE A 95 -20.91 11.64 1.88
C ILE A 95 -20.82 12.14 3.31
N LEU A 96 -20.94 11.23 4.28
CA LEU A 96 -20.81 11.55 5.71
C LEU A 96 -19.32 11.56 6.09
N ILE A 97 -18.89 12.65 6.73
CA ILE A 97 -17.51 12.90 7.12
C ILE A 97 -17.51 13.50 8.53
N GLY A 98 -17.20 12.68 9.54
CA GLY A 98 -17.48 13.05 10.93
C GLY A 98 -18.97 13.33 11.13
N ASP A 99 -19.29 14.56 11.56
CA ASP A 99 -20.67 15.03 11.74
C ASP A 99 -21.18 15.88 10.57
N GLU A 100 -20.41 16.01 9.49
CA GLU A 100 -20.74 16.83 8.32
C GLU A 100 -21.13 15.98 7.11
N VAL A 101 -21.99 16.52 6.25
CA VAL A 101 -22.39 15.89 4.99
C VAL A 101 -21.92 16.74 3.83
N ILE A 102 -21.17 16.12 2.91
CA ILE A 102 -20.73 16.70 1.65
C ILE A 102 -21.57 16.13 0.52
N THR A 103 -22.03 16.98 -0.39
CA THR A 103 -22.81 16.56 -1.56
C THR A 103 -21.97 16.70 -2.83
N SER A 104 -21.94 15.66 -3.66
CA SER A 104 -21.22 15.65 -4.94
C SER A 104 -22.03 15.01 -6.06
N ARG A 105 -21.80 15.46 -7.31
CA ARG A 105 -22.38 14.82 -8.52
C ARG A 105 -21.74 13.48 -8.85
N THR A 106 -20.43 13.37 -8.58
CA THR A 106 -19.65 12.16 -8.87
C THR A 106 -18.69 11.85 -7.73
N ILE A 107 -18.32 10.58 -7.60
CA ILE A 107 -17.32 10.13 -6.63
C ILE A 107 -16.21 9.34 -7.33
N VAL A 108 -14.99 9.50 -6.85
CA VAL A 108 -13.85 8.62 -7.17
C VAL A 108 -13.40 7.96 -5.88
N ILE A 109 -13.42 6.63 -5.86
CA ILE A 109 -12.94 5.83 -4.73
C ILE A 109 -11.46 5.54 -4.98
N ALA A 110 -10.60 6.16 -4.19
CA ALA A 110 -9.14 6.06 -4.23
C ALA A 110 -8.57 5.75 -2.83
N THR A 111 -9.31 5.00 -2.02
CA THR A 111 -9.03 4.72 -0.60
C THR A 111 -7.81 3.85 -0.37
N GLY A 112 -7.25 3.29 -1.45
CA GLY A 112 -6.26 2.22 -1.36
C GLY A 112 -6.88 0.95 -0.78
N ILE A 113 -6.01 0.00 -0.43
CA ILE A 113 -6.40 -1.24 0.22
C ILE A 113 -5.78 -1.22 1.62
N PRO A 114 -6.57 -1.34 2.70
CA PRO A 114 -6.01 -1.45 4.03
C PRO A 114 -5.27 -2.77 4.14
N TYR A 115 -4.00 -2.68 4.48
CA TYR A 115 -3.21 -3.84 4.86
C TYR A 115 -3.32 -4.01 6.38
N ARG A 116 -3.70 -5.20 6.84
CA ARG A 116 -3.72 -5.53 8.27
C ARG A 116 -2.47 -6.34 8.61
N PRO A 117 -1.62 -5.88 9.53
CA PRO A 117 -0.53 -6.67 10.07
C PRO A 117 -0.98 -8.07 10.48
N THR A 118 -0.22 -9.06 10.05
CA THR A 118 -0.43 -10.47 10.37
C THR A 118 0.64 -10.99 11.34
N LEU A 119 1.72 -10.22 11.53
CA LEU A 119 2.82 -10.52 12.43
C LEU A 119 3.02 -9.45 13.53
N PRO A 120 3.56 -9.86 14.70
CA PRO A 120 4.02 -8.90 15.70
C PRO A 120 5.07 -7.95 15.12
N ARG A 121 4.91 -6.65 15.37
CA ARG A 121 5.82 -5.56 14.93
C ARG A 121 5.94 -5.37 13.41
N GLU A 122 5.07 -5.96 12.59
CA GLU A 122 5.11 -5.82 11.13
C GLU A 122 5.14 -4.35 10.66
N ASP A 123 4.24 -3.52 11.20
CA ASP A 123 4.16 -2.09 10.89
C ASP A 123 5.42 -1.29 11.23
N TYR A 124 6.21 -1.76 12.20
CA TYR A 124 7.46 -1.14 12.62
C TYR A 124 8.59 -1.42 11.61
N PHE A 125 8.59 -2.62 11.03
CA PHE A 125 9.58 -3.05 10.05
C PHE A 125 9.23 -2.65 8.62
N LEU A 126 8.03 -2.16 8.34
CA LEU A 126 7.63 -1.69 7.02
C LEU A 126 8.58 -0.56 6.54
N GLY A 127 9.22 -0.79 5.40
CA GLY A 127 10.29 0.05 4.85
C GLY A 127 11.68 -0.24 5.44
N LYS A 128 11.80 -1.00 6.52
CA LYS A 128 13.06 -1.36 7.21
C LYS A 128 13.42 -2.83 7.00
N GLY A 129 13.33 -3.31 5.76
CA GLY A 129 13.48 -4.73 5.47
C GLY A 129 12.18 -5.45 5.18
N LEU A 130 11.03 -4.85 5.54
CA LEU A 130 9.70 -5.41 5.24
C LEU A 130 8.98 -4.62 4.15
N GLY A 131 8.34 -5.32 3.21
CA GLY A 131 7.53 -4.73 2.14
C GLY A 131 6.27 -5.52 1.84
N TYR A 132 5.29 -4.88 1.18
CA TYR A 132 4.04 -5.51 0.74
C TYR A 132 3.98 -5.72 -0.79
N CYS A 133 5.03 -5.36 -1.50
CA CYS A 133 5.17 -5.55 -2.95
C CYS A 133 6.59 -6.05 -3.24
N ALA A 134 6.76 -7.36 -3.40
CA ALA A 134 8.08 -7.94 -3.64
C ALA A 134 8.60 -7.56 -5.03
N THR A 135 7.73 -7.37 -6.02
CA THR A 135 8.10 -6.87 -7.35
C THR A 135 8.62 -5.43 -7.34
N CYS A 136 8.12 -4.59 -6.42
CA CYS A 136 8.55 -3.20 -6.26
C CYS A 136 9.92 -3.12 -5.54
N ASP A 137 10.04 -3.84 -4.44
CA ASP A 137 11.15 -3.68 -3.48
C ASP A 137 12.26 -4.73 -3.68
N GLY A 138 11.92 -5.90 -4.24
CA GLY A 138 12.85 -7.01 -4.52
C GLY A 138 14.12 -6.62 -5.28
N PRO A 139 14.07 -5.71 -6.28
CA PRO A 139 15.29 -5.19 -6.93
C PRO A 139 16.33 -4.59 -5.97
N MET A 140 15.92 -4.07 -4.81
CA MET A 140 16.82 -3.52 -3.78
C MET A 140 17.57 -4.61 -3.00
N TYR A 141 17.12 -5.87 -3.11
CA TYR A 141 17.70 -7.05 -2.47
C TYR A 141 18.49 -7.93 -3.42
N ARG A 142 18.93 -7.38 -4.57
CA ARG A 142 19.79 -8.09 -5.52
C ARG A 142 21.01 -8.69 -4.81
N GLY A 143 21.21 -10.00 -5.00
CA GLY A 143 22.30 -10.75 -4.38
C GLY A 143 22.13 -11.06 -2.87
N LYS A 144 20.98 -10.75 -2.28
CA LYS A 144 20.64 -11.04 -0.88
C LYS A 144 19.59 -12.14 -0.75
N ASP A 145 19.41 -12.66 0.46
CA ASP A 145 18.42 -13.68 0.74
C ASP A 145 17.13 -12.99 1.21
N VAL A 146 15.97 -13.46 0.75
CA VAL A 146 14.67 -12.86 1.06
C VAL A 146 13.63 -13.92 1.40
N ILE A 147 12.68 -13.56 2.25
CA ILE A 147 11.55 -14.39 2.63
C ILE A 147 10.27 -13.75 2.09
N ILE A 148 9.40 -14.54 1.49
CA ILE A 148 8.07 -14.13 1.03
C ILE A 148 7.02 -14.96 1.76
N ILE A 149 6.12 -14.30 2.46
CA ILE A 149 4.93 -14.90 3.07
C ILE A 149 3.75 -14.64 2.12
N GLY A 150 3.22 -15.71 1.53
CA GLY A 150 2.10 -15.64 0.59
C GLY A 150 0.77 -16.01 1.25
N HIS A 151 -0.18 -15.08 1.28
CA HIS A 151 -1.55 -15.34 1.75
C HIS A 151 -2.46 -15.95 0.67
N SER A 152 -2.06 -15.89 -0.59
CA SER A 152 -2.82 -16.39 -1.73
C SER A 152 -1.89 -16.80 -2.88
N THR A 153 -2.43 -17.47 -3.90
CA THR A 153 -1.67 -17.97 -5.05
C THR A 153 -1.06 -16.86 -5.92
N GLU A 154 -1.60 -15.64 -5.86
CA GLU A 154 -1.08 -14.46 -6.56
C GLU A 154 0.36 -14.14 -6.14
N ALA A 155 0.73 -14.43 -4.89
CA ALA A 155 2.07 -14.22 -4.35
C ALA A 155 3.14 -15.10 -5.04
N GLU A 156 2.75 -16.19 -5.70
CA GLU A 156 3.69 -17.08 -6.40
C GLU A 156 4.35 -16.38 -7.59
N GLY A 157 3.60 -15.52 -8.31
CA GLY A 157 4.12 -14.75 -9.43
C GLY A 157 5.21 -13.79 -8.98
N GLU A 158 5.00 -13.10 -7.86
CA GLU A 158 6.00 -12.20 -7.28
C GLU A 158 7.21 -12.95 -6.73
N ALA A 159 7.01 -14.15 -6.17
CA ALA A 159 8.11 -15.00 -5.71
C ALA A 159 9.02 -15.44 -6.86
N ASN A 160 8.44 -15.84 -7.99
CA ASN A 160 9.18 -16.20 -9.19
C ASN A 160 9.97 -15.03 -9.76
N PHE A 161 9.35 -13.84 -9.89
CA PHE A 161 10.05 -12.63 -10.30
C PHE A 161 11.22 -12.31 -9.37
N THR A 162 11.01 -12.44 -8.06
CA THR A 162 12.04 -12.14 -7.05
C THR A 162 13.21 -13.12 -7.12
N ALA A 163 12.95 -14.38 -7.49
CA ALA A 163 13.97 -15.42 -7.66
C ALA A 163 14.92 -15.15 -8.85
N GLU A 164 14.50 -14.36 -9.84
CA GLU A 164 15.37 -13.92 -10.93
C GLU A 164 16.42 -12.88 -10.48
N ILE A 165 16.22 -12.26 -9.30
CA ILE A 165 16.99 -11.08 -8.85
C ILE A 165 17.78 -11.34 -7.56
N CYS A 166 17.14 -11.99 -6.60
CA CYS A 166 17.70 -12.25 -5.27
C CYS A 166 18.55 -13.52 -5.28
N LYS A 167 19.43 -13.68 -4.28
CA LYS A 167 20.33 -14.84 -4.19
C LYS A 167 19.59 -16.11 -3.78
N GLN A 168 18.71 -16.02 -2.79
CA GLN A 168 17.85 -17.11 -2.37
C GLN A 168 16.49 -16.55 -1.94
N VAL A 169 15.42 -17.10 -2.51
CA VAL A 169 14.05 -16.82 -2.06
C VAL A 169 13.56 -17.98 -1.22
N TYR A 170 13.08 -17.67 -0.02
CA TYR A 170 12.32 -18.58 0.82
C TYR A 170 10.84 -18.21 0.71
N TYR A 171 9.99 -19.19 0.42
CA TYR A 171 8.56 -18.96 0.24
C TYR A 171 7.76 -19.68 1.32
N LEU A 172 6.98 -18.95 2.11
CA LEU A 172 6.09 -19.47 3.15
C LEU A 172 4.64 -19.30 2.69
N PRO A 173 4.01 -20.35 2.14
CA PRO A 173 2.60 -20.33 1.78
C PRO A 173 1.70 -20.47 3.01
N LEU A 174 0.72 -19.58 3.16
CA LEU A 174 -0.34 -19.69 4.16
C LEU A 174 -1.63 -20.33 3.60
N TYR A 175 -1.52 -21.00 2.45
CA TYR A 175 -2.58 -21.73 1.74
C TYR A 175 -2.07 -23.12 1.32
N LYS A 176 -2.99 -24.04 0.96
CA LYS A 176 -2.71 -25.49 0.89
C LYS A 176 -2.29 -26.02 -0.49
N ALA A 177 -2.34 -25.22 -1.55
CA ALA A 177 -2.10 -25.66 -2.92
C ALA A 177 -1.14 -24.70 -3.63
N VAL A 178 0.15 -24.88 -3.39
CA VAL A 178 1.19 -24.12 -4.10
C VAL A 178 1.22 -24.56 -5.56
N GLY A 179 1.12 -23.60 -6.46
CA GLY A 179 1.21 -23.80 -7.91
C GLY A 179 2.66 -23.89 -8.39
N ASN A 180 2.97 -23.16 -9.45
CA ASN A 180 4.24 -23.27 -10.13
C ASN A 180 5.24 -22.23 -9.61
N LEU A 181 6.08 -22.66 -8.66
CA LEU A 181 7.23 -21.89 -8.21
C LEU A 181 8.49 -22.29 -8.96
N ASP A 182 9.39 -21.34 -9.15
CA ASP A 182 10.73 -21.58 -9.69
C ASP A 182 11.46 -22.63 -8.81
N PRO A 183 12.14 -23.63 -9.41
CA PRO A 183 12.80 -24.70 -8.64
C PRO A 183 13.89 -24.23 -7.67
N SER A 184 14.43 -23.03 -7.84
CA SER A 184 15.40 -22.43 -6.92
C SER A 184 14.79 -21.93 -5.60
N ILE A 185 13.46 -21.73 -5.57
CA ILE A 185 12.73 -21.23 -4.42
C ILE A 185 12.62 -22.33 -3.36
N ARG A 186 12.99 -21.98 -2.12
CA ARG A 186 12.89 -22.91 -0.97
C ARG A 186 11.57 -22.71 -0.24
N ILE A 187 10.70 -23.70 -0.30
CA ILE A 187 9.42 -23.66 0.40
C ILE A 187 9.62 -23.94 1.90
N LEU A 188 9.09 -23.06 2.75
CA LEU A 188 9.08 -23.18 4.20
C LEU A 188 7.77 -23.84 4.65
N ASN A 189 7.87 -25.06 5.20
CA ASN A 189 6.73 -25.84 5.66
C ASN A 189 6.40 -25.60 7.14
N SER A 190 6.13 -24.33 7.49
CA SER A 190 5.83 -23.93 8.86
C SER A 190 4.89 -22.72 8.88
N LYS A 191 4.63 -22.18 10.08
CA LYS A 191 3.92 -20.92 10.26
C LYS A 191 4.86 -19.85 10.78
N PRO A 192 4.70 -18.59 10.36
CA PRO A 192 5.47 -17.50 10.93
C PRO A 192 5.09 -17.30 12.40
N ALA A 193 6.08 -17.01 13.23
CA ALA A 193 5.93 -16.71 14.65
C ALA A 193 6.26 -15.24 14.95
N GLY A 194 7.28 -14.68 14.30
CA GLY A 194 7.67 -13.29 14.48
C GLY A 194 8.86 -12.88 13.61
N ILE A 195 9.06 -11.57 13.47
CA ILE A 195 10.15 -10.98 12.71
C ILE A 195 11.40 -10.92 13.59
N VAL A 196 12.54 -11.38 13.08
CA VAL A 196 13.84 -11.28 13.75
C VAL A 196 14.51 -9.97 13.31
N GLY A 197 14.94 -9.18 14.29
CA GLY A 197 15.56 -7.87 14.04
C GLY A 197 15.30 -6.87 15.17
N GLU A 198 16.19 -5.88 15.28
CA GLU A 198 16.00 -4.73 16.17
C GLU A 198 15.55 -3.52 15.37
N GLU A 199 16.43 -2.99 14.52
CA GLU A 199 16.18 -1.84 13.65
C GLU A 199 15.69 -2.25 12.25
N PHE A 200 16.34 -3.25 11.65
CA PHE A 200 16.01 -3.79 10.33
C PHE A 200 15.65 -5.28 10.44
N VAL A 201 14.94 -5.80 9.44
CA VAL A 201 14.71 -7.24 9.29
C VAL A 201 16.05 -7.96 9.12
N LEU A 202 16.25 -9.01 9.91
CA LEU A 202 17.36 -9.95 9.83
C LEU A 202 16.89 -11.40 9.60
N GLY A 203 15.59 -11.65 9.67
CA GLY A 203 15.03 -12.96 9.39
C GLY A 203 13.60 -13.15 9.90
N LEU A 204 13.16 -14.40 9.89
CA LEU A 204 11.83 -14.82 10.35
C LEU A 204 11.94 -16.01 11.31
N GLN A 205 11.31 -15.87 12.48
CA GLN A 205 11.11 -16.98 13.41
C GLN A 205 9.88 -17.78 12.98
N LEU A 206 10.00 -19.10 12.92
CA LEU A 206 8.92 -20.03 12.62
C LEU A 206 8.39 -20.71 13.89
N LYS A 207 7.14 -21.18 13.85
CA LYS A 207 6.46 -21.81 15.00
C LYS A 207 7.02 -23.16 15.41
N ASP A 208 7.78 -23.82 14.53
CA ASP A 208 8.52 -25.05 14.86
C ASP A 208 9.83 -24.78 15.63
N GLY A 209 10.14 -23.51 15.91
CA GLY A 209 11.33 -23.08 16.64
C GLY A 209 12.53 -22.80 15.74
N SER A 210 12.46 -23.05 14.43
CA SER A 210 13.50 -22.68 13.49
C SER A 210 13.49 -21.19 13.14
N THR A 211 14.64 -20.68 12.72
CA THR A 211 14.85 -19.30 12.29
C THR A 211 15.46 -19.31 10.90
N ILE A 212 14.92 -18.47 10.02
CA ILE A 212 15.43 -18.27 8.66
C ILE A 212 16.04 -16.88 8.59
N ASP A 213 17.35 -16.81 8.36
CA ASP A 213 18.06 -15.55 8.18
C ASP A 213 17.82 -15.02 6.76
N ALA A 214 17.45 -13.74 6.66
CA ALA A 214 17.22 -13.05 5.40
C ALA A 214 17.20 -11.55 5.61
N GLU A 215 17.70 -10.79 4.64
CA GLU A 215 17.74 -9.33 4.71
C GLU A 215 16.40 -8.68 4.31
N GLY A 216 15.53 -9.40 3.59
CA GLY A 216 14.22 -8.92 3.18
C GLY A 216 13.09 -9.87 3.59
N LEU A 217 11.94 -9.30 4.00
CA LEU A 217 10.71 -10.02 4.30
C LEU A 217 9.53 -9.37 3.59
N PHE A 218 8.90 -10.07 2.66
CA PHE A 218 7.71 -9.58 1.97
C PHE A 218 6.48 -10.33 2.44
N VAL A 219 5.39 -9.62 2.71
CA VAL A 219 4.11 -10.22 3.10
C VAL A 219 3.05 -9.82 2.07
N LEU A 220 2.58 -10.80 1.31
CA LEU A 220 1.80 -10.58 0.09
C LEU A 220 0.39 -11.16 0.24
N GLY A 221 -0.63 -10.45 -0.27
CA GLY A 221 -2.03 -10.91 -0.25
C GLY A 221 -2.74 -10.76 1.09
N GLY A 222 -2.16 -10.03 2.05
CA GLY A 222 -2.80 -9.67 3.33
C GLY A 222 -3.82 -8.54 3.23
N GLU A 223 -4.03 -8.01 2.03
CA GLU A 223 -4.86 -6.84 1.78
C GLU A 223 -6.32 -7.23 1.50
N THR A 224 -7.26 -6.49 2.10
CA THR A 224 -8.70 -6.72 1.90
C THR A 224 -9.28 -5.60 1.07
N ALA A 225 -9.76 -5.93 -0.13
CA ALA A 225 -10.38 -4.98 -1.04
C ALA A 225 -11.55 -4.23 -0.36
N PRO A 226 -11.73 -2.91 -0.61
CA PRO A 226 -12.74 -2.11 0.09
C PRO A 226 -14.19 -2.58 -0.05
N ASP A 227 -14.53 -3.28 -1.13
CA ASP A 227 -15.85 -3.90 -1.36
C ASP A 227 -16.15 -5.08 -0.44
N ARG A 228 -15.15 -5.54 0.33
CA ARG A 228 -15.23 -6.64 1.29
C ARG A 228 -15.12 -6.18 2.76
N LEU A 229 -15.14 -4.87 3.00
CA LEU A 229 -15.17 -4.24 4.34
C LEU A 229 -16.59 -3.86 4.73
#